data_AF-A0AAE9F3J3-F1
#
_entry.id   AF-A0AAE9F3J3-F1
#
_cell.length_a   1.000
_cell.length_b   1.000
_cell.length_c   1.000
_cell.angle_alpha   90.00
_cell.angle_beta   90.00
_cell.angle_gamma   90.00
#
_symmetry.space_group_name_H-M   'P 1'
#
loop_
_entity.id
_entity.type
_entity.pdbx_description
1 polymer ?
#
loop_
_entity_poly.entity_id
_entity_poly.type
_entity_poly.pdbx_seq_one_letter_code
_entity_poly.pdbx_strand_id
1 'polypeptide(L)'
;MIETNDQKEIMKVLPFLDSEVLKELCIFNTAEDDKNKVLEMDEILKLDHLSNLERFEVSGCIFPDNLVTKLSHIPYCHIQVKSVNSKDLLFLKEVILRLPTFEEFEIKFQNFPDLNEFLEATGTWKTGTTLSPEKFEKCSYFQMEEPDSILMITYSTLYGTRITFEKKTLRWVSSGGPIIIQ
;
A
#
# COMPACT_ATOMS: atom_id res chain seq x y z
N MET A 1 17.56 0.36 6.81
CA MET A 1 17.59 0.30 5.33
C MET A 1 18.53 -0.80 4.89
N ILE A 2 18.10 -1.68 3.99
CA ILE A 2 18.90 -2.77 3.42
C ILE A 2 18.83 -2.67 1.89
N GLU A 3 19.98 -2.63 1.22
CA GLU A 3 20.06 -2.58 -0.25
C GLU A 3 20.37 -3.97 -0.80
N THR A 4 19.33 -4.71 -1.18
CA THR A 4 19.42 -6.04 -1.79
C THR A 4 18.04 -6.50 -2.28
N ASN A 5 18.01 -7.47 -3.19
CA ASN A 5 16.81 -8.24 -3.54
C ASN A 5 16.91 -9.72 -3.13
N ASP A 6 17.99 -10.12 -2.48
CA ASP A 6 18.23 -11.49 -2.03
C ASP A 6 17.87 -11.61 -0.55
N GLN A 7 16.87 -12.46 -0.26
CA GLN A 7 16.46 -12.81 1.09
C GLN A 7 17.64 -13.26 1.95
N LYS A 8 18.60 -14.01 1.41
CA LYS A 8 19.75 -14.50 2.17
C LYS A 8 20.60 -13.37 2.71
N GLU A 9 20.74 -12.28 1.96
CA GLU A 9 21.47 -11.09 2.41
C GLU A 9 20.69 -10.34 3.49
N ILE A 10 19.36 -10.24 3.35
CA ILE A 10 18.50 -9.67 4.40
C ILE A 10 18.63 -10.46 5.71
N MET A 11 18.63 -11.79 5.60
CA MET A 11 18.72 -12.72 6.73
C MET A 11 20.09 -12.73 7.42
N LYS A 12 21.12 -12.08 6.86
CA LYS A 12 22.39 -11.85 7.58
C LYS A 12 22.30 -10.74 8.62
N VAL A 13 21.29 -9.88 8.53
CA VAL A 13 21.14 -8.70 9.40
C VAL A 13 19.88 -8.80 10.22
N LEU A 14 18.73 -9.00 9.57
CA LEU A 14 17.41 -8.89 10.19
C LEU A 14 17.25 -9.76 11.47
N PRO A 15 17.71 -11.02 11.53
CA PRO A 15 17.59 -11.85 12.73
C PRO A 15 18.34 -11.35 13.97
N PHE A 16 19.33 -10.46 13.79
CA PHE A 16 20.12 -9.91 14.90
C PHE A 16 19.54 -8.58 15.44
N LEU A 17 18.52 -8.04 14.77
CA LEU A 17 17.82 -6.85 15.24
C LEU A 17 16.78 -7.25 16.29
N ASP A 18 16.56 -6.38 17.26
CA ASP A 18 15.48 -6.56 18.23
C ASP A 18 14.14 -6.19 17.58
N SER A 19 13.18 -7.12 17.56
CA SER A 19 11.86 -6.92 16.97
C SER A 19 10.98 -5.94 17.75
N GLU A 20 11.26 -5.67 19.02
CA GLU A 20 10.54 -4.66 19.82
C GLU A 20 11.04 -3.25 19.51
N VAL A 21 12.30 -3.13 19.10
CA VAL A 21 12.95 -1.85 18.80
C VAL A 21 12.87 -1.49 17.31
N LEU A 22 12.80 -2.49 16.42
CA LEU A 22 12.74 -2.26 14.98
C LEU A 22 11.39 -1.65 14.58
N LYS A 23 11.39 -0.36 14.24
CA LYS A 23 10.21 0.38 13.78
C LYS A 23 10.09 0.51 12.28
N GLU A 24 11.19 0.50 11.57
CA GLU A 24 11.21 0.75 10.14
C GLU A 24 12.06 -0.28 9.40
N LEU A 25 11.49 -0.89 8.36
CA LEU A 25 12.20 -1.78 7.47
C LEU A 25 11.99 -1.35 6.02
N CYS A 26 13.06 -0.85 5.42
CA CYS A 26 13.07 -0.46 4.01
C CYS A 26 14.07 -1.33 3.25
N ILE A 27 13.59 -2.01 2.21
CA ILE A 27 14.35 -2.90 1.32
C ILE A 27 14.36 -2.27 -0.07
N PHE A 28 15.55 -2.00 -0.58
CA PHE A 28 15.73 -1.39 -1.89
C PHE A 28 16.59 -2.26 -2.77
N ASN A 29 16.21 -2.35 -4.05
CA ASN A 29 17.05 -2.94 -5.08
C ASN A 29 17.39 -1.89 -6.13
N THR A 30 18.68 -1.63 -6.32
CA THR A 30 19.21 -0.66 -7.28
C THR A 30 19.66 -1.33 -8.58
N ALA A 31 19.74 -2.66 -8.62
CA ALA A 31 20.15 -3.42 -9.81
C ALA A 31 19.08 -3.32 -10.91
N GLU A 32 19.47 -2.83 -12.09
CA GLU A 32 18.55 -2.53 -13.18
C GLU A 32 17.93 -3.78 -13.84
N ASP A 33 18.67 -4.88 -13.86
CA ASP A 33 18.30 -6.18 -14.41
C ASP A 33 17.25 -6.92 -13.57
N ASP A 34 17.09 -6.57 -12.30
CA ASP A 34 16.27 -7.30 -11.34
C ASP A 34 14.98 -6.55 -10.91
N LYS A 35 14.59 -5.47 -11.59
CA LYS A 35 13.41 -4.65 -11.21
C LYS A 35 12.08 -5.41 -11.15
N ASN A 36 11.98 -6.55 -11.83
CA ASN A 36 10.81 -7.42 -11.84
C ASN A 36 10.97 -8.72 -11.02
N LYS A 37 12.11 -8.88 -10.34
CA LYS A 37 12.38 -10.05 -9.50
C LYS A 37 11.47 -10.02 -8.28
N VAL A 38 10.86 -11.16 -7.98
CA VAL A 38 10.03 -11.32 -6.79
C VAL A 38 10.95 -11.50 -5.58
N LEU A 39 10.74 -10.69 -4.55
CA LEU A 39 11.44 -10.79 -3.29
C LEU A 39 10.92 -12.02 -2.53
N GLU A 40 11.83 -12.95 -2.23
CA GLU A 40 11.50 -14.11 -1.39
C GLU A 40 11.28 -13.63 0.06
N MET A 41 10.10 -13.92 0.62
CA MET A 41 9.72 -13.47 1.97
C MET A 41 9.55 -14.61 2.98
N ASP A 42 9.63 -15.88 2.55
CA ASP A 42 9.33 -17.05 3.38
C ASP A 42 10.13 -17.14 4.68
N GLU A 43 11.43 -16.84 4.68
CA GLU A 43 12.25 -16.85 5.90
C GLU A 43 12.04 -15.58 6.74
N ILE A 44 11.86 -14.43 6.09
CA ILE A 44 11.60 -13.15 6.78
C ILE A 44 10.28 -13.23 7.57
N LEU A 45 9.26 -13.86 7.00
CA LEU A 45 7.95 -14.07 7.63
C LEU A 45 7.97 -15.01 8.84
N LYS A 46 9.01 -15.82 9.00
CA LYS A 46 9.18 -16.67 10.19
C LYS A 46 9.69 -15.87 11.39
N LEU A 47 10.15 -14.65 11.15
CA LEU A 47 10.59 -13.76 12.20
C LEU A 47 9.43 -12.89 12.68
N ASP A 48 9.43 -12.57 13.97
CA ASP A 48 8.42 -11.69 14.58
C ASP A 48 8.65 -10.20 14.26
N HIS A 49 9.69 -9.86 13.49
CA HIS A 49 10.11 -8.49 13.18
C HIS A 49 9.07 -7.64 12.44
N LEU A 50 8.12 -8.25 11.73
CA LEU A 50 7.10 -7.49 10.99
C LEU A 50 5.95 -7.01 11.89
N SER A 51 5.81 -7.54 13.11
CA SER A 51 4.66 -7.28 13.98
C SER A 51 4.60 -5.87 14.56
N ASN A 52 5.76 -5.25 14.81
CA ASN A 52 5.88 -3.94 15.47
C ASN A 52 6.30 -2.80 14.52
N LEU A 53 6.36 -3.07 13.20
CA LEU A 53 6.76 -2.08 12.23
C LEU A 53 5.73 -0.95 12.15
N GLU A 54 6.25 0.27 12.20
CA GLU A 54 5.53 1.51 11.91
C GLU A 54 5.65 1.85 10.41
N ARG A 55 6.77 1.46 9.78
CA ARG A 55 7.04 1.69 8.35
C ARG A 55 7.63 0.45 7.67
N PHE A 56 7.06 0.10 6.52
CA PHE A 56 7.59 -0.94 5.64
C PHE A 56 7.63 -0.47 4.19
N GLU A 57 8.79 -0.57 3.55
CA GLU A 57 8.95 -0.16 2.16
C GLU A 57 9.76 -1.18 1.37
N VAL A 58 9.25 -1.56 0.20
CA VAL A 58 9.96 -2.39 -0.78
C VAL A 58 9.94 -1.68 -2.12
N SER A 59 11.13 -1.38 -2.65
CA SER A 59 11.28 -0.68 -3.92
C SER A 59 12.38 -1.31 -4.77
N GLY A 60 12.21 -1.26 -6.09
CA GLY A 60 13.12 -1.86 -7.05
C GLY A 60 13.00 -3.40 -7.18
N CYS A 61 12.01 -4.01 -6.54
CA CYS A 61 11.65 -5.42 -6.71
C CYS A 61 10.15 -5.63 -6.47
N ILE A 62 9.65 -6.83 -6.78
CA ILE A 62 8.24 -7.21 -6.63
C ILE A 62 8.03 -7.88 -5.27
N PHE A 63 7.15 -7.33 -4.45
CA PHE A 63 6.61 -7.97 -3.25
C PHE A 63 5.62 -9.09 -3.63
N PRO A 64 5.60 -10.24 -2.93
CA PRO A 64 4.69 -11.33 -3.26
C PRO A 64 3.21 -10.96 -3.07
N ASP A 65 2.43 -11.07 -4.15
CA ASP A 65 1.01 -10.71 -4.20
C ASP A 65 0.18 -11.35 -3.05
N ASN A 66 0.46 -12.62 -2.71
CA ASN A 66 -0.27 -13.38 -1.69
C ASN A 66 0.01 -12.95 -0.25
N LEU A 67 0.91 -11.99 -0.03
CA LEU A 67 1.32 -11.52 1.29
C LEU A 67 0.85 -10.09 1.58
N VAL A 68 0.23 -9.40 0.63
CA VAL A 68 -0.17 -7.99 0.75
C VAL A 68 -1.01 -7.74 2.02
N THR A 69 -1.98 -8.62 2.29
CA THR A 69 -2.87 -8.51 3.46
C THR A 69 -2.15 -8.70 4.79
N LYS A 70 -0.96 -9.34 4.82
CA LYS A 70 -0.13 -9.47 6.03
C LYS A 70 0.52 -8.16 6.46
N LEU A 71 0.48 -7.12 5.63
CA LEU A 71 1.01 -5.80 5.95
C LEU A 71 -0.08 -4.84 6.46
N SER A 72 -1.32 -5.32 6.59
CA SER A 72 -2.50 -4.50 6.93
C SER A 72 -2.44 -3.80 8.28
N HIS A 73 -1.61 -4.28 9.21
CA HIS A 73 -1.39 -3.67 10.52
C HIS A 73 -0.32 -2.57 10.52
N ILE A 74 0.46 -2.45 9.43
CA ILE A 74 1.56 -1.48 9.34
C ILE A 74 1.00 -0.11 8.95
N PRO A 75 1.23 0.94 9.77
CA PRO A 75 0.75 2.31 9.51
C PRO A 75 1.13 2.90 8.16
N TYR A 76 2.39 2.68 7.76
CA TYR A 76 2.97 3.20 6.53
C TYR A 76 3.56 2.06 5.70
N CYS A 77 3.00 1.79 4.53
CA CYS A 77 3.43 0.67 3.70
C CYS A 77 3.49 1.00 2.20
N HIS A 78 4.69 0.97 1.61
CA HIS A 78 4.88 1.19 0.16
C HIS A 78 5.49 -0.04 -0.50
N ILE A 79 4.76 -0.64 -1.45
CA ILE A 79 5.19 -1.86 -2.14
C ILE A 79 4.86 -1.81 -3.63
N GLN A 80 5.51 -2.69 -4.38
CA GLN A 80 5.17 -3.01 -5.77
C GLN A 80 4.86 -4.50 -5.90
N VAL A 81 3.73 -4.86 -6.50
CA VAL A 81 3.29 -6.25 -6.70
C VAL A 81 3.10 -6.53 -8.19
N LYS A 82 2.93 -7.81 -8.58
CA LYS A 82 2.58 -8.16 -9.97
C LYS A 82 1.11 -7.88 -10.23
N SER A 83 0.24 -8.41 -9.37
CA SER A 83 -1.20 -8.22 -9.45
C SER A 83 -1.78 -7.84 -8.10
N VAL A 84 -2.79 -6.97 -8.14
CA VAL A 84 -3.75 -6.82 -7.04
C VAL A 84 -5.06 -7.50 -7.41
N ASN A 85 -5.90 -7.75 -6.41
CA ASN A 85 -7.28 -8.19 -6.62
C ASN A 85 -8.23 -7.43 -5.69
N SER A 86 -9.50 -7.38 -6.05
CA SER A 86 -10.54 -6.64 -5.32
C SER A 86 -10.69 -7.14 -3.89
N LYS A 87 -10.66 -8.45 -3.68
CA LYS A 87 -10.84 -9.09 -2.36
C LYS A 87 -9.80 -8.62 -1.35
N ASP A 88 -8.52 -8.63 -1.72
CA ASP A 88 -7.43 -8.23 -0.81
C ASP A 88 -7.46 -6.72 -0.54
N LEU A 89 -7.79 -5.90 -1.55
CA LEU A 89 -7.90 -4.45 -1.39
C LEU A 89 -9.13 -4.05 -0.54
N LEU A 90 -10.25 -4.76 -0.66
CA LEU A 90 -11.41 -4.58 0.20
C LEU A 90 -11.11 -5.01 1.64
N PHE A 91 -10.39 -6.11 1.83
CA PHE A 91 -9.91 -6.49 3.15
C PHE A 91 -9.02 -5.40 3.77
N LEU A 92 -8.04 -4.89 3.01
CA LEU A 92 -7.18 -3.79 3.46
C LEU A 92 -8.00 -2.57 3.88
N LYS A 93 -8.96 -2.15 3.04
CA LYS A 93 -9.87 -1.04 3.36
C LYS A 93 -10.54 -1.24 4.72
N GLU A 94 -11.14 -2.40 4.97
CA GLU A 94 -11.88 -2.68 6.21
C GLU A 94 -10.98 -2.70 7.45
N VAL A 95 -9.74 -3.17 7.32
CA VAL A 95 -8.76 -3.12 8.42
C VAL A 95 -8.30 -1.68 8.68
N ILE A 96 -7.96 -0.95 7.61
CA ILE A 96 -7.45 0.42 7.66
C ILE A 96 -8.47 1.38 8.30
N LEU A 97 -9.76 1.25 7.97
CA LEU A 97 -10.82 2.09 8.54
C LEU A 97 -10.88 2.05 10.08
N ARG A 98 -10.40 0.95 10.67
CA ARG A 98 -10.39 0.70 12.12
C ARG A 98 -9.01 0.85 12.76
N LEU A 99 -7.98 1.17 11.98
CA LEU A 99 -6.60 1.28 12.45
C LEU A 99 -6.30 2.75 12.80
N PRO A 100 -6.25 3.15 14.09
CA PRO A 100 -6.12 4.56 14.46
C PRO A 100 -4.77 5.15 14.06
N THR A 101 -3.73 4.31 14.10
CA THR A 101 -2.36 4.66 13.76
C THR A 101 -2.12 4.73 12.26
N PHE A 102 -3.10 4.39 11.41
CA PHE A 102 -2.92 4.35 9.96
C PHE A 102 -2.49 5.71 9.38
N GLU A 103 -1.56 5.67 8.43
CA GLU A 103 -1.09 6.85 7.69
C GLU A 103 -1.30 6.69 6.19
N GLU A 104 -0.60 5.73 5.57
CA GLU A 104 -0.56 5.56 4.12
C GLU A 104 -0.24 4.12 3.70
N PHE A 105 -0.91 3.63 2.65
CA PHE A 105 -0.59 2.36 2.00
C PHE A 105 -0.60 2.56 0.48
N GLU A 106 0.58 2.56 -0.14
CA GLU A 106 0.74 2.62 -1.60
C GLU A 106 1.09 1.23 -2.16
N ILE A 107 0.32 0.80 -3.17
CA ILE A 107 0.59 -0.42 -3.93
C ILE A 107 0.71 -0.06 -5.41
N LYS A 108 1.91 -0.21 -5.96
CA LYS A 108 2.14 -0.22 -7.41
C LYS A 108 1.88 -1.62 -7.94
N PHE A 109 1.26 -1.74 -9.10
CA PHE A 109 0.95 -3.06 -9.68
C PHE A 109 0.97 -3.04 -11.20
N GLN A 110 1.09 -4.20 -11.82
CA GLN A 110 1.03 -4.36 -13.27
C GLN A 110 -0.35 -4.77 -13.75
N ASN A 111 -1.06 -5.60 -12.96
CA ASN A 111 -2.36 -6.16 -13.32
C ASN A 111 -3.40 -5.93 -12.22
N PHE A 112 -4.65 -5.69 -12.64
CA PHE A 112 -5.81 -5.60 -11.76
C PHE A 112 -7.05 -6.15 -12.50
N PRO A 113 -7.20 -7.49 -12.57
CA PRO A 113 -8.18 -8.15 -13.44
C PRO A 113 -9.64 -7.84 -13.07
N ASP A 114 -9.91 -7.59 -11.80
CA ASP A 114 -11.24 -7.34 -11.21
C ASP A 114 -11.40 -5.89 -10.73
N LEU A 115 -10.75 -4.93 -11.42
CA LEU A 115 -10.86 -3.50 -11.12
C LEU A 115 -12.30 -3.01 -11.04
N ASN A 116 -13.17 -3.42 -11.98
CA ASN A 116 -14.56 -2.97 -11.99
C ASN A 116 -15.32 -3.43 -10.74
N GLU A 117 -15.10 -4.66 -10.29
CA GLU A 117 -15.71 -5.19 -9.05
C GLU A 117 -15.26 -4.38 -7.84
N PHE A 118 -13.97 -4.05 -7.77
CA PHE A 118 -13.45 -3.17 -6.72
C PHE A 118 -14.07 -1.78 -6.77
N LEU A 119 -14.16 -1.15 -7.95
CA LEU A 119 -14.73 0.18 -8.12
C LEU A 119 -16.20 0.23 -7.70
N GLU A 120 -16.99 -0.78 -8.09
CA GLU A 120 -18.40 -0.90 -7.70
C GLU A 120 -18.57 -1.10 -6.18
N ALA A 121 -17.75 -1.98 -5.59
CA ALA A 121 -17.78 -2.25 -4.14
C ALA A 121 -17.33 -1.06 -3.28
N THR A 122 -16.52 -0.15 -3.84
CA THR A 122 -16.02 1.07 -3.19
C THR A 122 -16.85 2.30 -3.55
N GLY A 123 -18.06 2.11 -4.06
CA GLY A 123 -19.08 3.14 -4.17
C GLY A 123 -18.75 4.22 -5.20
N THR A 124 -18.75 5.49 -4.77
CA THR A 124 -18.69 6.63 -5.70
C THR A 124 -17.26 7.12 -5.86
N TRP A 125 -16.80 7.09 -7.11
CA TRP A 125 -15.48 7.59 -7.50
C TRP A 125 -15.60 8.96 -8.18
N LYS A 126 -14.85 9.93 -7.68
CA LYS A 126 -14.66 11.23 -8.33
C LYS A 126 -13.44 11.14 -9.24
N THR A 127 -13.60 11.44 -10.52
CA THR A 127 -12.46 11.59 -11.42
C THR A 127 -11.67 12.84 -11.00
N GLY A 128 -10.37 12.63 -10.73
CA GLY A 128 -9.40 13.67 -10.42
C GLY A 128 -8.71 14.15 -11.69
N THR A 129 -7.38 14.25 -11.62
CA THR A 129 -6.56 14.71 -12.74
C THR A 129 -6.64 13.75 -13.93
N THR A 130 -6.89 14.28 -15.13
CA THR A 130 -6.87 13.51 -16.38
C THR A 130 -5.92 14.17 -17.38
N LEU A 131 -4.86 13.46 -17.78
CA LEU A 131 -3.91 13.91 -18.81
C LEU A 131 -4.26 13.32 -20.18
N SER A 132 -4.81 12.09 -20.20
CA SER A 132 -5.31 11.42 -21.40
C SER A 132 -6.33 10.35 -21.00
N PRO A 133 -7.06 9.71 -21.94
CA PRO A 133 -7.99 8.63 -21.62
C PRO A 133 -7.35 7.46 -20.85
N GLU A 134 -6.04 7.22 -21.06
CA GLU A 134 -5.28 6.16 -20.40
C GLU A 134 -4.55 6.64 -19.14
N LYS A 135 -4.40 7.96 -18.96
CA LYS A 135 -3.68 8.60 -17.85
C LYS A 135 -4.63 9.45 -17.04
N PHE A 136 -5.18 8.84 -16.00
CA PHE A 136 -6.18 9.47 -15.14
C PHE A 136 -5.99 9.07 -13.68
N GLU A 137 -6.70 9.79 -12.82
CA GLU A 137 -6.81 9.52 -11.40
C GLU A 137 -8.29 9.50 -11.01
N LYS A 138 -8.66 8.60 -10.10
CA LYS A 138 -9.96 8.56 -9.46
C LYS A 138 -9.76 8.46 -7.96
N CYS A 139 -10.62 9.14 -7.19
CA CYS A 139 -10.60 9.08 -5.74
C CYS A 139 -11.98 8.71 -5.18
N SER A 140 -12.00 7.91 -4.12
CA SER A 140 -13.17 7.64 -3.28
C SER A 140 -12.83 8.00 -1.82
N TYR A 141 -13.85 8.36 -1.03
CA TYR A 141 -13.67 8.94 0.30
C TYR A 141 -14.60 8.23 1.30
N PHE A 142 -14.03 7.79 2.42
CA PHE A 142 -14.75 7.05 3.45
C PHE A 142 -14.54 7.67 4.82
N GLN A 143 -15.58 7.68 5.64
CA GLN A 143 -15.46 8.11 7.03
C GLN A 143 -14.68 7.06 7.84
N MET A 144 -13.66 7.48 8.59
CA MET A 144 -12.96 6.60 9.54
C MET A 144 -13.65 6.61 10.91
N GLU A 145 -13.34 5.62 11.75
CA GLU A 145 -13.84 5.59 13.14
C GLU A 145 -13.34 6.79 13.98
N GLU A 146 -12.14 7.28 13.68
CA GLU A 146 -11.60 8.48 14.32
C GLU A 146 -12.35 9.74 13.83
N PRO A 147 -12.85 10.59 14.75
CA PRO A 147 -13.50 11.84 14.38
C PRO A 147 -12.60 12.73 13.51
N ASP A 148 -13.21 13.44 12.56
CA ASP A 148 -12.53 14.34 11.61
C ASP A 148 -11.46 13.69 10.70
N SER A 149 -11.31 12.36 10.75
CA SER A 149 -10.46 11.59 9.86
C SER A 149 -11.28 10.93 8.76
N ILE A 150 -10.72 10.91 7.56
CA ILE A 150 -11.27 10.18 6.42
C ILE A 150 -10.19 9.32 5.78
N LEU A 151 -10.62 8.25 5.15
CA LEU A 151 -9.80 7.44 4.29
C LEU A 151 -10.05 7.87 2.85
N MET A 152 -9.00 8.34 2.17
CA MET A 152 -9.00 8.58 0.74
C MET A 152 -8.39 7.37 0.04
N ILE A 153 -9.13 6.77 -0.90
CA ILE A 153 -8.60 5.75 -1.79
C ILE A 153 -8.42 6.35 -3.17
N THR A 154 -7.19 6.34 -3.68
CA THR A 154 -6.83 6.89 -4.99
C THR A 154 -6.38 5.77 -5.91
N TYR A 155 -6.99 5.64 -7.08
CA TYR A 155 -6.50 4.83 -8.19
C TYR A 155 -5.91 5.76 -9.25
N SER A 156 -4.65 5.57 -9.62
CA SER A 156 -3.95 6.43 -10.58
C SER A 156 -3.23 5.61 -11.64
N THR A 157 -3.27 6.10 -12.88
CA THR A 157 -2.46 5.62 -14.01
C THR A 157 -1.50 6.70 -14.57
N LEU A 158 -1.43 7.88 -13.94
CA LEU A 158 -0.69 9.05 -14.45
C LEU A 158 0.82 8.79 -14.65
N TYR A 159 1.46 8.11 -13.68
CA TYR A 159 2.90 7.85 -13.63
C TYR A 159 3.19 6.39 -13.29
N GLY A 160 2.38 5.49 -13.86
CA GLY A 160 2.32 4.08 -13.47
C GLY A 160 1.01 3.77 -12.74
N THR A 161 0.59 2.52 -12.83
CA THR A 161 -0.61 1.97 -12.19
C THR A 161 -0.37 1.74 -10.70
N ARG A 162 -1.14 2.43 -9.87
CA ARG A 162 -1.10 2.30 -8.41
C ARG A 162 -2.45 2.55 -7.77
N ILE A 163 -2.58 2.03 -6.57
CA ILE A 163 -3.65 2.35 -5.64
C ILE A 163 -3.03 2.82 -4.33
N THR A 164 -3.57 3.90 -3.77
CA THR A 164 -3.12 4.48 -2.51
C THR A 164 -4.29 4.60 -1.56
N PHE A 165 -4.10 4.15 -0.33
CA PHE A 165 -4.96 4.40 0.82
C PHE A 165 -4.28 5.46 1.66
N GLU A 166 -4.94 6.57 1.96
CA GLU A 166 -4.31 7.66 2.69
C GLU A 166 -5.28 8.25 3.72
N LYS A 167 -4.82 8.39 4.96
CA LYS A 167 -5.57 9.10 5.99
C LYS A 167 -5.48 10.60 5.74
N LYS A 168 -6.62 11.26 5.65
CA LYS A 168 -6.72 12.73 5.51
C LYS A 168 -7.60 13.30 6.61
N THR A 169 -7.45 14.59 6.86
CA THR A 169 -8.38 15.34 7.71
C THR A 169 -9.56 15.84 6.89
N LEU A 170 -10.76 15.85 7.48
CA LEU A 170 -12.00 16.31 6.85
C LEU A 170 -11.87 17.73 6.28
N ARG A 171 -11.11 18.60 6.96
CA ARG A 171 -10.82 19.98 6.54
C ARG A 171 -10.12 20.03 5.17
N TRP A 172 -9.23 19.08 4.89
CA TRP A 172 -8.48 19.00 3.63
C TRP A 172 -9.41 18.81 2.41
N VAL A 173 -10.52 18.10 2.62
CA VAL A 173 -11.48 17.75 1.56
C VAL A 173 -12.45 18.89 1.28
N SER A 174 -12.80 19.69 2.29
CA SER A 174 -13.73 20.82 2.15
C SER A 174 -13.23 21.96 1.23
N SER A 175 -11.94 22.02 0.93
CA SER A 175 -11.38 23.01 -0.02
C SER A 175 -11.50 22.62 -1.51
N GLY A 176 -11.86 21.37 -1.83
CA GLY A 176 -11.84 20.82 -3.20
C GLY A 176 -13.20 20.70 -3.92
N GLY A 177 -14.23 21.39 -3.40
CA GLY A 177 -15.61 21.30 -3.89
C GLY A 177 -16.43 20.19 -3.20
N PRO A 178 -17.70 19.95 -3.62
CA PRO A 178 -18.54 18.93 -3.00
C PRO A 178 -17.93 17.54 -3.20
N ILE A 179 -17.85 16.79 -2.11
CA ILE A 179 -17.33 15.42 -2.07
C ILE A 179 -18.35 14.57 -1.31
N ILE A 180 -18.57 13.36 -1.79
CA ILE A 180 -19.44 12.38 -1.15
C ILE A 180 -18.55 11.54 -0.25
N ILE A 181 -18.78 11.64 1.06
CA ILE A 181 -18.15 10.77 2.06
C ILE A 181 -19.12 9.62 2.29
N GLN A 182 -18.62 8.40 2.13
CA GLN A 182 -19.38 7.16 2.26
C GLN A 182 -19.06 6.48 3.59
#